data_AF-A0A2S5G825-F1
#
_entry.id   AF-A0A2S5G825-F1
#
_cell.length_a   1.000
_cell.length_b   1.000
_cell.length_c   1.000
_cell.angle_alpha   90.00
_cell.angle_beta   90.00
_cell.angle_gamma   90.00
#
_symmetry.space_group_name_H-M   'P 1'
#
loop_
_entity.id
_entity.type
_entity.pdbx_description
1 polymer ?
#
loop_
_entity_poly.entity_id
_entity_poly.type
_entity_poly.pdbx_seq_one_letter_code
_entity_poly.pdbx_strand_id
1 'polypeptide(L)'
;MDNNDLEILELDRKVSSILWIQFGLKLTEAVLITKSYRLKPESEGEDFILFGVWIQTIGDFMTSLGVAKQVTAININHPLFVEGGKLSIKGNLTSAMGLVLQAIGGKIVLEEGIDVLIP
;
A
#
# COMPACT_ATOMS: atom_id res chain seq x y z
N MET A 1 28.93 8.27 16.29
CA MET A 1 27.94 8.60 15.26
C MET A 1 28.39 9.92 14.68
N ASP A 2 28.83 9.90 13.43
CA ASP A 2 29.36 11.09 12.77
C ASP A 2 28.21 11.95 12.19
N ASN A 3 28.56 13.05 11.53
CA ASN A 3 27.56 13.96 10.94
C ASN A 3 26.72 13.30 9.83
N ASN A 4 27.32 12.37 9.08
CA ASN A 4 26.63 11.68 7.98
C ASN A 4 25.62 10.66 8.54
N ASP A 5 25.98 9.95 9.60
CA ASP A 5 25.07 9.02 10.30
C ASP A 5 23.80 9.75 10.80
N LEU A 6 23.96 10.97 11.31
CA LEU A 6 22.85 11.80 11.77
C LEU A 6 21.95 12.25 10.60
N GLU A 7 22.56 12.66 9.49
CA GLU A 7 21.83 13.06 8.28
C GLU A 7 21.02 11.88 7.70
N ILE A 8 21.61 10.68 7.63
CA ILE A 8 20.91 9.46 7.19
C ILE A 8 19.72 9.15 8.10
N LEU A 9 19.89 9.22 9.42
CA LEU A 9 18.80 8.97 10.36
C LEU A 9 17.65 9.98 10.21
N GLU A 10 17.95 11.25 9.94
CA GLU A 10 16.92 12.25 9.65
C GLU A 10 16.17 11.97 8.35
N LEU A 11 16.87 11.53 7.30
CA LEU A 11 16.25 11.11 6.04
C LEU A 11 15.34 9.90 6.24
N ASP A 12 15.77 8.89 6.98
CA ASP A 12 14.97 7.68 7.25
C ASP A 12 13.69 8.02 8.05
N ARG A 13 13.77 8.96 8.99
CA ARG A 13 12.59 9.51 9.70
C ARG A 13 11.61 10.21 8.77
N LYS A 14 12.12 11.00 7.80
CA LYS A 14 11.28 11.65 6.78
C LYS A 14 10.62 10.61 5.88
N VAL A 15 11.36 9.59 5.43
CA VAL A 15 10.81 8.47 4.66
C VAL A 15 9.70 7.76 5.44
N SER A 16 9.93 7.43 6.71
CA SER A 16 8.90 6.81 7.56
C SER A 16 7.64 7.68 7.68
N SER A 17 7.80 9.00 7.77
CA SER A 17 6.66 9.94 7.84
C SER A 17 5.87 9.98 6.53
N ILE A 18 6.56 9.96 5.39
CA ILE A 18 5.94 9.90 4.06
C ILE A 18 5.15 8.60 3.89
N LEU A 19 5.68 7.45 4.35
CA LEU A 19 4.98 6.17 4.26
C LEU A 19 3.65 6.18 5.04
N TRP A 20 3.63 6.78 6.25
CA TRP A 20 2.38 6.95 7.00
C TRP A 20 1.35 7.83 6.27
N ILE A 21 1.82 8.90 5.59
CA ILE A 21 0.96 9.73 4.75
C ILE A 21 0.40 8.91 3.58
N GLN A 22 1.25 8.13 2.90
CA GLN A 22 0.83 7.26 1.79
C GLN A 22 -0.21 6.23 2.24
N PHE A 23 -0.02 5.59 3.39
CA PHE A 23 -1.01 4.70 3.99
C PHE A 23 -2.34 5.43 4.23
N GLY A 24 -2.32 6.63 4.82
CA GLY A 24 -3.53 7.42 5.06
C GLY A 24 -4.29 7.78 3.77
N LEU A 25 -3.56 8.12 2.70
CA LEU A 25 -4.13 8.38 1.39
C LEU A 25 -4.77 7.12 0.79
N LYS A 26 -4.08 5.98 0.85
CA LYS A 26 -4.59 4.70 0.33
C LYS A 26 -5.81 4.21 1.12
N LEU A 27 -5.84 4.40 2.44
CA LEU A 27 -7.02 4.11 3.26
C LEU A 27 -8.22 4.99 2.87
N THR A 28 -7.97 6.28 2.60
CA THR A 28 -9.01 7.20 2.13
C THR A 28 -9.58 6.73 0.79
N GLU A 29 -8.71 6.35 -0.15
CA GLU A 29 -9.10 5.79 -1.43
C GLU A 29 -9.95 4.52 -1.26
N ALA A 30 -9.52 3.56 -0.42
CA ALA A 30 -10.28 2.33 -0.16
C ALA A 30 -11.70 2.61 0.37
N VAL A 31 -11.84 3.58 1.28
CA VAL A 31 -13.15 4.01 1.81
C VAL A 31 -14.01 4.66 0.71
N LEU A 32 -13.42 5.53 -0.12
CA LEU A 32 -14.14 6.20 -1.19
C LEU A 32 -14.61 5.22 -2.27
N ILE A 33 -13.76 4.29 -2.69
CA ILE A 33 -14.12 3.22 -3.64
C ILE A 33 -15.22 2.33 -3.05
N THR A 34 -15.11 1.95 -1.77
CA THR A 34 -16.16 1.18 -1.08
C THR A 34 -17.51 1.91 -1.10
N LYS A 35 -17.51 3.23 -0.88
CA LYS A 35 -18.74 4.04 -0.94
C LYS A 35 -19.30 4.11 -2.37
N SER A 36 -18.44 4.32 -3.36
CA SER A 36 -18.85 4.34 -4.78
C SER A 36 -19.50 3.02 -5.17
N TYR A 37 -18.82 1.91 -4.90
CA TYR A 37 -19.28 0.55 -5.17
C TYR A 37 -20.64 0.24 -4.55
N ARG A 38 -20.88 0.68 -3.31
CA ARG A 38 -22.19 0.47 -2.63
C ARG A 38 -23.34 1.25 -3.25
N LEU A 39 -23.05 2.39 -3.90
CA LEU A 39 -24.08 3.19 -4.54
C LEU A 39 -24.49 2.59 -5.88
N LYS A 40 -23.51 2.11 -6.65
CA LYS A 40 -23.70 1.51 -7.97
C LYS A 40 -22.58 0.48 -8.22
N PRO A 41 -22.83 -0.81 -7.97
CA PRO A 41 -21.94 -1.87 -8.45
C PRO A 41 -22.25 -2.12 -9.92
N GLU A 42 -21.28 -1.88 -10.80
CA GLU A 42 -21.49 -1.89 -12.26
C GLU A 42 -20.80 -3.07 -12.97
N SER A 43 -19.85 -3.76 -12.34
CA SER A 43 -19.08 -4.85 -12.99
C SER A 43 -18.46 -5.85 -12.01
N GLU A 44 -18.10 -7.05 -12.49
CA GLU A 44 -17.22 -7.97 -11.75
C GLU A 44 -15.81 -7.38 -11.60
N GLY A 45 -15.38 -6.54 -12.54
CA GLY A 45 -14.09 -5.84 -12.46
C GLY A 45 -13.98 -4.90 -11.26
N GLU A 46 -15.08 -4.26 -10.86
CA GLU A 46 -15.13 -3.42 -9.65
C GLU A 46 -14.91 -4.22 -8.36
N ASP A 47 -15.31 -5.50 -8.31
CA ASP A 47 -15.03 -6.37 -7.15
C ASP A 47 -13.52 -6.58 -6.97
N PHE A 48 -12.81 -6.83 -8.07
CA PHE A 48 -11.35 -6.97 -8.06
C PHE A 48 -10.64 -5.68 -7.66
N ILE A 49 -11.13 -4.52 -8.12
CA ILE A 49 -10.60 -3.22 -7.73
C ILE A 49 -10.79 -2.98 -6.23
N LEU A 50 -12.02 -3.21 -5.74
CA LEU A 50 -12.35 -3.02 -4.32
C LEU A 50 -11.53 -3.95 -3.43
N PHE A 51 -11.41 -5.23 -3.80
CA PHE A 51 -10.59 -6.17 -3.04
C PHE A 51 -9.11 -5.77 -3.09
N GLY A 52 -8.60 -5.43 -4.27
CA GLY A 52 -7.22 -5.03 -4.47
C GLY A 52 -6.81 -3.78 -3.69
N VAL A 53 -7.66 -2.75 -3.62
CA VAL A 53 -7.35 -1.52 -2.86
C VAL A 53 -7.28 -1.78 -1.35
N TRP A 54 -8.11 -2.69 -0.81
CA TRP A 54 -8.05 -3.09 0.60
C TRP A 54 -6.81 -3.94 0.91
N ILE A 55 -6.45 -4.88 0.03
CA ILE A 55 -5.19 -5.63 0.15
C ILE A 55 -4.00 -4.66 0.12
N GLN A 56 -4.01 -3.68 -0.79
CA GLN A 56 -2.96 -2.67 -0.86
C GLN A 56 -2.88 -1.83 0.43
N THR A 57 -4.01 -1.40 0.96
CA THR A 57 -4.08 -0.63 2.22
C THR A 57 -3.44 -1.39 3.39
N ILE A 58 -3.69 -2.70 3.49
CA ILE A 58 -3.10 -3.56 4.53
C ILE A 58 -1.58 -3.66 4.34
N GLY A 59 -1.12 -3.85 3.10
CA GLY A 59 0.31 -3.88 2.78
C GLY A 59 1.02 -2.57 3.17
N ASP A 60 0.45 -1.42 2.81
CA ASP A 60 1.03 -0.10 3.07
C ASP A 60 1.08 0.20 4.58
N PHE A 61 0.09 -0.27 5.35
CA PHE A 61 0.12 -0.23 6.82
C PHE A 61 1.28 -1.05 7.39
N MET A 62 1.44 -2.30 6.96
CA MET A 62 2.54 -3.18 7.38
C MET A 62 3.90 -2.57 7.03
N THR A 63 4.04 -2.00 5.83
CA THR A 63 5.26 -1.31 5.39
C THR A 63 5.59 -0.13 6.28
N SER A 64 4.62 0.74 6.54
CA SER A 64 4.79 1.92 7.40
C SER A 64 5.20 1.53 8.82
N LEU A 65 4.56 0.49 9.38
CA LEU A 65 4.90 -0.04 10.69
C LEU A 65 6.30 -0.68 10.72
N GLY A 66 6.66 -1.43 9.68
CA GLY A 66 7.97 -2.06 9.55
C GLY A 66 9.11 -1.04 9.48
N VAL A 67 8.95 0.01 8.67
CA VAL A 67 9.95 1.08 8.55
C VAL A 67 10.05 1.90 9.84
N ALA A 68 8.93 2.17 10.52
CA ALA A 68 8.96 2.84 11.83
C ALA A 68 9.78 2.04 12.87
N LYS A 69 9.70 0.70 12.84
CA LYS A 69 10.54 -0.16 13.69
C LYS A 69 12.03 -0.09 13.33
N GLN A 70 12.36 0.01 12.04
CA GLN A 70 13.75 0.16 11.59
C GLN A 70 14.35 1.51 12.02
N VAL A 71 13.58 2.60 11.89
CA VAL A 71 14.00 3.96 12.29
C VAL A 71 14.24 4.10 13.79
N THR A 72 13.52 3.34 14.60
CA THR A 72 13.67 3.35 16.07
C THR A 72 14.74 2.38 16.59
N ALA A 73 15.32 1.56 15.71
CA ALA A 73 16.37 0.62 16.08
C ALA A 73 17.71 1.35 16.29
N ILE A 74 18.50 0.89 17.27
CA ILE A 74 19.80 1.50 17.61
C ILE A 74 20.86 1.23 16.53
N ASN A 75 20.77 0.10 15.82
CA ASN A 75 21.64 -0.27 14.70
C ASN A 75 21.03 -1.42 13.86
N ILE A 76 21.67 -1.74 12.73
CA ILE A 76 21.24 -2.78 11.78
C ILE A 76 21.16 -4.20 12.37
N ASN A 77 21.98 -4.50 13.39
CA ASN A 77 21.99 -5.81 14.05
C ASN A 77 20.94 -5.91 15.16
N HIS A 78 20.26 -4.82 15.49
CA HIS A 78 19.25 -4.81 16.54
C HIS A 78 18.02 -5.64 16.09
N PRO A 79 17.43 -6.48 16.97
CA PRO A 79 16.29 -7.31 16.61
C PRO A 79 15.11 -6.54 15.99
N LEU A 80 14.84 -5.32 16.47
CA LEU A 80 13.80 -4.45 15.90
C LEU A 80 14.07 -4.07 14.44
N PHE A 81 15.32 -3.87 14.04
CA PHE A 81 15.66 -3.56 12.65
C PHE A 81 15.32 -4.75 11.74
N VAL A 82 15.70 -5.96 12.16
CA VAL A 82 15.46 -7.19 11.40
C VAL A 82 13.96 -7.51 11.35
N GLU A 83 13.24 -7.40 12.46
CA GLU A 83 11.80 -7.63 12.52
C GLU A 83 11.03 -6.59 11.69
N GLY A 84 11.41 -5.31 11.82
CA GLY A 84 10.86 -4.22 11.04
C GLY A 84 11.06 -4.42 9.53
N GLY A 85 12.28 -4.80 9.12
CA GLY A 85 12.59 -5.08 7.72
C GLY A 85 11.80 -6.26 7.16
N LYS A 86 11.67 -7.36 7.92
CA LYS A 86 10.82 -8.50 7.53
C LYS A 86 9.35 -8.09 7.37
N LEU A 87 8.84 -7.26 8.28
CA LEU A 87 7.46 -6.77 8.20
C LEU A 87 7.27 -5.84 7.00
N SER A 88 8.23 -4.95 6.74
CA SER A 88 8.21 -4.03 5.59
C SER A 88 8.23 -4.76 4.26
N ILE A 89 9.09 -5.77 4.10
CA ILE A 89 9.14 -6.60 2.89
C ILE A 89 7.80 -7.33 2.67
N LYS A 90 7.23 -7.93 3.73
CA LYS A 90 5.91 -8.57 3.63
C LYS A 90 4.83 -7.56 3.28
N GLY A 91 4.86 -6.36 3.85
CA GLY A 91 3.95 -5.27 3.52
C GLY A 91 4.01 -4.91 2.04
N ASN A 92 5.21 -4.65 1.51
CA ASN A 92 5.42 -4.31 0.10
C ASN A 92 4.93 -5.39 -0.86
N LEU A 93 5.16 -6.67 -0.54
CA LEU A 93 4.64 -7.79 -1.35
C LEU A 93 3.11 -7.82 -1.34
N THR A 94 2.49 -7.62 -0.17
CA THR A 94 1.02 -7.50 -0.05
C THR A 94 0.50 -6.31 -0.84
N SER A 95 1.15 -5.15 -0.77
CA SER A 95 0.77 -3.97 -1.56
C SER A 95 0.84 -4.24 -3.06
N ALA A 96 1.90 -4.90 -3.52
CA ALA A 96 2.06 -5.27 -4.91
C ALA A 96 0.95 -6.22 -5.40
N MET A 97 0.56 -7.21 -4.58
CA MET A 97 -0.58 -8.09 -4.92
C MET A 97 -1.88 -7.30 -5.05
N GLY A 98 -2.13 -6.34 -4.15
CA GLY A 98 -3.28 -5.44 -4.22
C GLY A 98 -3.32 -4.62 -5.51
N LEU A 99 -2.16 -4.12 -5.96
CA LEU A 99 -2.04 -3.39 -7.24
C LEU A 99 -2.32 -4.28 -8.44
N VAL A 100 -1.83 -5.53 -8.45
CA VAL A 100 -2.11 -6.50 -9.52
C VAL A 100 -3.61 -6.79 -9.63
N LEU A 101 -4.29 -6.99 -8.49
CA LEU A 101 -5.73 -7.21 -8.46
C LEU A 101 -6.50 -6.01 -9.02
N GLN A 102 -6.12 -4.78 -8.66
CA GLN A 102 -6.71 -3.57 -9.22
C GLN A 102 -6.49 -3.46 -10.73
N ALA A 103 -5.31 -3.82 -11.24
CA ALA A 103 -5.02 -3.82 -12.67
C ALA A 103 -5.86 -4.86 -13.43
N ILE A 104 -6.04 -6.05 -12.87
CA ILE A 104 -6.94 -7.09 -13.42
C ILE A 104 -8.37 -6.57 -13.46
N GLY A 105 -8.87 -6.02 -12.35
CA GLY A 105 -10.23 -5.46 -12.29
C GLY A 105 -10.45 -4.33 -13.28
N GLY A 106 -9.49 -3.40 -13.39
CA GLY A 106 -9.54 -2.30 -14.37
C GLY A 106 -9.56 -2.79 -15.82
N LYS A 107 -8.89 -3.90 -16.13
CA LYS A 107 -8.97 -4.54 -17.45
C LYS A 107 -10.38 -5.07 -17.72
N ILE A 108 -10.98 -5.76 -16.76
CA ILE A 108 -12.34 -6.33 -16.88
C ILE A 108 -13.37 -5.21 -17.10
N VAL A 109 -13.33 -4.15 -16.28
CA VAL A 109 -14.21 -2.96 -16.44
C VAL A 109 -14.12 -2.39 -17.86
N LEU A 110 -12.91 -2.29 -18.40
CA LEU A 110 -12.69 -1.75 -19.74
C LEU A 110 -13.25 -2.69 -20.83
N GLU A 111 -13.07 -4.00 -20.69
CA GLU A 111 -13.58 -5.00 -21.63
C GLU A 111 -15.11 -5.01 -21.66
N GLU A 112 -15.76 -5.03 -20.49
CA GLU A 112 -17.23 -4.94 -20.38
C GLU A 112 -17.79 -3.65 -21.00
N GLY A 113 -17.10 -2.52 -20.78
CA GLY A 113 -17.49 -1.24 -21.38
C GLY A 113 -17.38 -1.24 -22.91
N ILE A 114 -16.41 -1.95 -23.48
CA ILE A 114 -16.26 -2.10 -24.94
C ILE A 114 -17.39 -2.95 -25.52
N ASP A 115 -17.72 -4.08 -24.88
CA ASP A 115 -18.78 -4.98 -25.32
C ASP A 115 -20.16 -4.30 -25.35
N VAL A 116 -20.42 -3.38 -24.42
CA VAL A 116 -21.65 -2.56 -24.42
C VAL A 116 -21.70 -1.58 -25.61
N LEU A 117 -20.55 -1.06 -26.06
CA LEU A 117 -20.47 -0.08 -27.15
C LEU A 117 -20.45 -0.72 -28.55
N ILE A 118 -19.99 -1.97 -28.65
CA ILE A 118 -19.90 -2.73 -29.91
C ILE A 118 -20.57 -4.10 -29.68
N PRO A 119 -21.92 -4.17 -29.74
CA PRO A 119 -22.68 -5.39 -29.43
C PRO A 119 -22.56 -6.49 -30.48
#